data_AF-A0A7S3FT61-F1
#
_entry.id   AF-A0A7S3FT61-F1
#
_cell.length_a   1.000
_cell.length_b   1.000
_cell.length_c   1.000
_cell.angle_alpha   90.00
_cell.angle_beta   90.00
_cell.angle_gamma   90.00
#
_symmetry.space_group_name_H-M   'P 1'
#
loop_
_entity.id
_entity.type
_entity.pdbx_description
1 polymer ?
#
loop_
_entity_poly.entity_id
_entity_poly.type
_entity_poly.pdbx_seq_one_letter_code
_entity_poly.pdbx_strand_id
1 'polypeptide(L)'
;FKKNYAGATTNSDSGVTDVRKCFGALKAMEETGTLLLVHGEVVDPKIDIFDRERVFIETVLPTILDNFPNLKVVLEHITTKHAARFVLDGPKNVAASVTPQHMLLNRNALLVGGIKPHFYCLPILKREEHRLAIVEAATSGHPRFFLGTDSAPHADQNKLSACGCAGIYSAPLALPIYAQVFEENGALDRFEGFASVNGAAFYGVPRNERVVELVREDWRVPANYKFGDDVVVPLGAGLKLRWRLRT
;
A
#
# COMPACT_ATOMS: atom_id res chain seq x y z
N PHE A 1 -12.29 -10.34 0.91
CA PHE A 1 -11.36 -11.50 1.01
C PHE A 1 -9.98 -11.02 0.58
N LYS A 2 -8.93 -11.23 1.39
CA LYS A 2 -7.54 -10.85 1.04
C LYS A 2 -6.84 -12.04 0.40
N LYS A 3 -6.27 -11.83 -0.79
CA LYS A 3 -5.58 -12.88 -1.55
C LYS A 3 -4.10 -12.54 -1.69
N ASN A 4 -3.25 -13.44 -1.21
CA ASN A 4 -1.81 -13.44 -1.44
C ASN A 4 -1.45 -14.63 -2.33
N TYR A 5 -0.47 -14.45 -3.22
CA TYR A 5 0.17 -15.57 -3.92
C TYR A 5 1.06 -16.35 -2.96
N ALA A 6 1.21 -17.66 -3.21
CA ALA A 6 2.09 -18.51 -2.41
C ALA A 6 3.51 -17.91 -2.35
N GLY A 7 4.03 -17.58 -1.17
CA GLY A 7 5.36 -16.94 -1.02
C GLY A 7 5.52 -15.48 -1.49
N ALA A 8 4.42 -14.75 -1.80
CA ALA A 8 4.48 -13.33 -2.17
C ALA A 8 4.81 -12.37 -1.02
N THR A 9 4.50 -12.74 0.24
CA THR A 9 4.76 -11.88 1.41
C THR A 9 4.75 -12.72 2.71
N THR A 10 4.95 -12.09 3.87
CA THR A 10 4.93 -12.78 5.17
C THR A 10 3.64 -13.57 5.38
N ASN A 11 3.76 -14.82 5.86
CA ASN A 11 2.67 -15.78 6.06
C ASN A 11 1.89 -16.17 4.79
N SER A 12 2.46 -16.00 3.59
CA SER A 12 1.76 -16.34 2.36
C SER A 12 2.08 -17.73 1.81
N ASP A 13 2.77 -18.62 2.53
CA ASP A 13 3.14 -19.96 2.02
C ASP A 13 1.93 -20.85 1.67
N SER A 14 0.75 -20.57 2.24
CA SER A 14 -0.54 -21.19 1.87
C SER A 14 -1.30 -20.45 0.77
N GLY A 15 -0.64 -19.57 0.02
CA GLY A 15 -1.26 -18.72 -0.99
C GLY A 15 -1.66 -19.47 -2.28
N VAL A 16 -2.30 -18.75 -3.20
CA VAL A 16 -2.84 -19.36 -4.43
C VAL A 16 -1.76 -19.52 -5.49
N THR A 17 -1.66 -20.71 -6.10
CA THR A 17 -0.71 -21.03 -7.17
C THR A 17 -1.24 -20.73 -8.57
N ASP A 18 -2.56 -20.83 -8.76
CA ASP A 18 -3.26 -20.54 -10.00
C ASP A 18 -4.62 -19.92 -9.68
N VAL A 19 -4.87 -18.73 -10.22
CA VAL A 19 -6.09 -17.97 -9.97
C VAL A 19 -7.36 -18.71 -10.41
N ARG A 20 -7.24 -19.57 -11.45
CA ARG A 20 -8.34 -20.37 -12.01
C ARG A 20 -8.94 -21.34 -11.00
N LYS A 21 -8.11 -21.86 -10.09
CA LYS A 21 -8.57 -22.74 -9.00
C LYS A 21 -9.49 -22.02 -8.01
N CYS A 22 -9.53 -20.69 -8.03
CA CYS A 22 -10.41 -19.90 -7.18
C CYS A 22 -11.67 -19.42 -7.88
N PHE A 23 -11.93 -19.80 -9.14
CA PHE A 23 -13.05 -19.25 -9.91
C PHE A 23 -14.41 -19.44 -9.23
N GLY A 24 -14.64 -20.58 -8.57
CA GLY A 24 -15.87 -20.77 -7.78
C GLY A 24 -16.02 -19.75 -6.65
N ALA A 25 -14.94 -19.45 -5.92
CA ALA A 25 -14.95 -18.44 -4.87
C ALA A 25 -15.07 -17.02 -5.43
N LEU A 26 -14.38 -16.71 -6.53
CA LEU A 26 -14.46 -15.40 -7.18
C LEU A 26 -15.86 -15.12 -7.74
N LYS A 27 -16.53 -16.14 -8.30
CA LYS A 27 -17.93 -16.06 -8.73
C LYS A 27 -18.84 -15.73 -7.54
N ALA A 28 -18.71 -16.47 -6.44
CA ALA A 28 -19.52 -16.21 -5.24
C ALA A 28 -19.25 -14.81 -4.65
N MET A 29 -18.00 -14.32 -4.72
CA MET A 29 -17.66 -12.96 -4.32
C MET A 29 -18.34 -11.92 -5.20
N GLU A 30 -18.35 -12.11 -6.52
CA GLU A 30 -19.05 -11.24 -7.47
C GLU A 30 -20.56 -11.21 -7.19
N GLU A 31 -21.18 -12.39 -7.03
CA GLU A 31 -22.62 -12.54 -6.76
C GLU A 31 -23.05 -11.91 -5.43
N THR A 32 -22.17 -11.89 -4.43
CA THR A 32 -22.44 -11.34 -3.09
C THR A 32 -21.97 -9.90 -2.91
N GLY A 33 -21.31 -9.30 -3.91
CA GLY A 33 -20.70 -7.97 -3.80
C GLY A 33 -19.47 -7.92 -2.88
N THR A 34 -18.88 -9.06 -2.53
CA THR A 34 -17.68 -9.13 -1.69
C THR A 34 -16.46 -8.67 -2.49
N LEU A 35 -15.72 -7.69 -1.96
CA LEU A 35 -14.52 -7.17 -2.62
C LEU A 35 -13.36 -8.20 -2.60
N LEU A 36 -12.64 -8.26 -3.72
CA LEU A 36 -11.35 -8.93 -3.84
C LEU A 36 -10.22 -7.92 -3.57
N LEU A 37 -9.46 -8.14 -2.49
CA LEU A 37 -8.29 -7.33 -2.16
C LEU A 37 -7.04 -8.13 -2.55
N VAL A 38 -6.24 -7.61 -3.48
CA VAL A 38 -5.10 -8.35 -4.04
C VAL A 38 -3.77 -7.71 -3.67
N HIS A 39 -2.87 -8.54 -3.12
CA HIS A 39 -1.45 -8.27 -3.21
C HIS A 39 -1.00 -8.63 -4.63
N GLY A 40 -0.87 -7.61 -5.49
CA GLY A 40 -0.72 -7.77 -6.93
C GLY A 40 0.70 -8.06 -7.40
N GLU A 41 1.37 -9.09 -6.89
CA GLU A 41 2.68 -9.54 -7.38
C GLU A 41 2.64 -11.03 -7.77
N VAL A 42 3.29 -11.37 -8.88
CA VAL A 42 3.64 -12.76 -9.19
C VAL A 42 4.87 -13.20 -8.38
N VAL A 43 5.04 -14.50 -8.17
CA VAL A 43 6.11 -15.06 -7.32
C VAL A 43 7.09 -15.94 -8.07
N ASP A 44 7.00 -15.97 -9.41
CA ASP A 44 7.92 -16.76 -10.24
C ASP A 44 9.38 -16.33 -9.93
N PRO A 45 10.26 -17.25 -9.51
CA PRO A 45 11.65 -16.94 -9.18
C PRO A 45 12.46 -16.42 -10.39
N LYS A 46 11.96 -16.58 -11.62
CA LYS A 46 12.58 -16.05 -12.84
C LYS A 46 12.23 -14.58 -13.10
N ILE A 47 11.23 -14.04 -12.40
CA ILE A 47 10.79 -12.66 -12.55
C ILE A 47 11.44 -11.80 -11.48
N ASP A 48 12.17 -10.78 -11.93
CA ASP A 48 12.81 -9.80 -11.07
C ASP A 48 11.78 -9.14 -10.14
N ILE A 49 12.14 -8.99 -8.86
CA ILE A 49 11.26 -8.45 -7.82
C ILE A 49 10.70 -7.05 -8.17
N PHE A 50 11.42 -6.25 -8.96
CA PHE A 50 10.96 -4.93 -9.38
C PHE A 50 9.89 -5.01 -10.49
N ASP A 51 9.77 -6.13 -11.19
CA ASP A 51 8.82 -6.36 -12.30
C ASP A 51 7.56 -7.13 -11.91
N ARG A 52 7.54 -7.79 -10.74
CA ARG A 52 6.46 -8.69 -10.32
C ARG A 52 5.07 -8.04 -10.31
N GLU A 53 4.97 -6.78 -9.90
CA GLU A 53 3.70 -6.03 -9.91
C GLU A 53 3.18 -5.82 -11.33
N ARG A 54 4.07 -5.42 -12.25
CA ARG A 54 3.71 -5.21 -13.66
C ARG A 54 3.25 -6.51 -14.31
N VAL A 55 4.00 -7.61 -14.11
CA VAL A 55 3.63 -8.90 -14.69
C VAL A 55 2.30 -9.40 -14.15
N PHE A 56 2.00 -9.21 -12.86
CA PHE A 56 0.70 -9.55 -12.30
C PHE A 56 -0.44 -8.82 -13.01
N ILE A 57 -0.29 -7.52 -13.23
CA ILE A 57 -1.29 -6.67 -13.91
C ILE A 57 -1.47 -7.07 -15.38
N GLU A 58 -0.40 -7.50 -16.04
CA GLU A 58 -0.46 -7.90 -17.46
C GLU A 58 -0.98 -9.33 -17.68
N THR A 59 -0.84 -10.23 -16.70
CA THR A 59 -1.07 -11.67 -16.93
C THR A 59 -2.15 -12.29 -16.04
N VAL A 60 -2.22 -11.89 -14.77
CA VAL A 60 -3.14 -12.49 -13.79
C VAL A 60 -4.42 -11.67 -13.69
N LEU A 61 -4.29 -10.36 -13.50
CA LEU A 61 -5.43 -9.48 -13.27
C LEU A 61 -6.45 -9.51 -14.44
N PRO A 62 -6.04 -9.51 -15.73
CA PRO A 62 -6.98 -9.60 -16.84
C PRO A 62 -7.78 -10.90 -16.79
N THR A 63 -7.14 -12.02 -16.45
CA THR A 63 -7.82 -13.31 -16.28
C THR A 63 -8.96 -13.23 -15.25
N ILE A 64 -8.81 -12.46 -14.18
CA ILE A 64 -9.87 -12.23 -13.18
C ILE A 64 -10.97 -11.35 -13.77
N LEU A 65 -10.59 -10.20 -14.34
CA LEU A 65 -11.54 -9.18 -14.77
C LEU A 65 -12.36 -9.62 -15.99
N ASP A 66 -11.79 -10.42 -16.89
CA ASP A 66 -12.48 -10.94 -18.07
C ASP A 66 -13.53 -11.99 -17.70
N ASN A 67 -13.28 -12.77 -16.63
CA ASN A 67 -14.19 -13.82 -16.18
C ASN A 67 -15.23 -13.31 -15.16
N PHE A 68 -14.92 -12.24 -14.42
CA PHE A 68 -15.76 -11.65 -13.37
C PHE A 68 -15.82 -10.12 -13.53
N PRO A 69 -16.47 -9.62 -14.60
CA PRO A 69 -16.42 -8.20 -14.96
C PRO A 69 -17.13 -7.26 -13.97
N ASN A 70 -17.97 -7.78 -13.07
CA ASN A 70 -18.66 -7.01 -12.03
C ASN A 70 -17.96 -7.13 -10.66
N LEU A 71 -16.99 -8.05 -10.50
CA LEU A 71 -16.26 -8.20 -9.25
C LEU A 71 -15.46 -6.93 -8.93
N LYS A 72 -15.73 -6.32 -7.78
CA LYS A 72 -14.92 -5.18 -7.31
C LYS A 72 -13.56 -5.66 -6.82
N VAL A 73 -12.50 -5.04 -7.33
CA VAL A 73 -11.11 -5.37 -7.01
C VAL A 73 -10.39 -4.16 -6.43
N VAL A 74 -9.61 -4.36 -5.37
CA VAL A 74 -8.63 -3.38 -4.89
C VAL A 74 -7.24 -3.95 -5.14
N LEU A 75 -6.46 -3.28 -6.00
CA LEU A 75 -5.02 -3.46 -6.06
C LEU A 75 -4.42 -2.82 -4.81
N GLU A 76 -4.09 -3.63 -3.82
CA GLU A 76 -3.53 -3.11 -2.58
C GLU A 76 -2.14 -2.53 -2.82
N HIS A 77 -1.77 -1.52 -2.03
CA HIS A 77 -0.43 -0.97 -1.85
C HIS A 77 0.38 -0.86 -3.15
N ILE A 78 -0.20 -0.26 -4.20
CA ILE A 78 0.44 -0.15 -5.52
C ILE A 78 1.77 0.60 -5.44
N THR A 79 2.75 0.18 -6.25
CA THR A 79 4.11 0.71 -6.16
C THR A 79 4.68 1.20 -7.49
N THR A 80 4.00 0.93 -8.60
CA THR A 80 4.46 1.28 -9.94
C THR A 80 3.56 2.28 -10.65
N LYS A 81 4.19 3.05 -11.54
CA LYS A 81 3.52 3.85 -12.57
C LYS A 81 2.57 3.01 -13.45
N HIS A 82 2.90 1.75 -13.69
CA HIS A 82 2.06 0.82 -14.44
C HIS A 82 0.73 0.56 -13.72
N ALA A 83 0.78 0.28 -12.41
CA ALA A 83 -0.41 0.10 -11.60
C ALA A 83 -1.27 1.37 -11.49
N ALA A 84 -0.64 2.53 -11.27
CA ALA A 84 -1.35 3.81 -11.24
C ALA A 84 -2.12 4.06 -12.54
N ARG A 85 -1.46 3.88 -13.70
CA ARG A 85 -2.10 4.02 -15.02
C ARG A 85 -3.19 3.00 -15.24
N PHE A 86 -2.97 1.73 -14.90
CA PHE A 86 -3.98 0.70 -15.02
C PHE A 86 -5.26 1.05 -14.26
N VAL A 87 -5.15 1.59 -13.05
CA VAL A 87 -6.33 2.00 -12.25
C VAL A 87 -7.00 3.25 -12.83
N LEU A 88 -6.25 4.20 -13.39
CA LEU A 88 -6.79 5.41 -14.02
C LEU A 88 -7.56 5.09 -15.31
N ASP A 89 -6.93 4.33 -16.21
CA ASP A 89 -7.41 4.08 -17.57
C ASP A 89 -8.29 2.82 -17.67
N GLY A 90 -8.23 1.95 -16.65
CA GLY A 90 -8.86 0.64 -16.66
C GLY A 90 -10.31 0.59 -16.15
N PRO A 91 -10.81 -0.63 -15.87
CA PRO A 91 -12.21 -0.86 -15.50
C PRO A 91 -12.63 -0.12 -14.22
N LYS A 92 -13.88 0.37 -14.20
CA LYS A 92 -14.43 1.17 -13.09
C LYS A 92 -14.53 0.40 -11.76
N ASN A 93 -14.58 -0.92 -11.83
CA ASN A 93 -14.61 -1.83 -10.68
C ASN A 93 -13.22 -2.12 -10.08
N VAL A 94 -12.16 -1.45 -10.54
CA VAL A 94 -10.80 -1.57 -9.97
C VAL A 94 -10.39 -0.28 -9.28
N ALA A 95 -10.02 -0.38 -8.01
CA ALA A 95 -9.42 0.70 -7.23
C ALA A 95 -8.05 0.30 -6.69
N ALA A 96 -7.34 1.24 -6.06
CA ALA A 96 -6.08 0.99 -5.41
C ALA A 96 -5.94 1.68 -4.06
N SER A 97 -5.25 0.98 -3.16
CA SER A 97 -4.76 1.58 -1.92
C SER A 97 -3.30 2.02 -2.09
N VAL A 98 -2.93 3.12 -1.44
CA VAL A 98 -1.58 3.69 -1.52
C VAL A 98 -1.03 3.89 -0.11
N THR A 99 0.20 3.44 0.11
CA THR A 99 0.87 3.48 1.42
C THR A 99 1.72 4.74 1.62
N PRO A 100 2.01 5.16 2.86
CA PRO A 100 2.83 6.36 3.08
C PRO A 100 4.29 6.14 2.63
N GLN A 101 4.84 4.93 2.81
CA GLN A 101 6.21 4.61 2.38
C GLN A 101 6.39 4.70 0.86
N HIS A 102 5.40 4.31 0.06
CA HIS A 102 5.50 4.35 -1.41
C HIS A 102 5.24 5.75 -1.98
N MET A 103 4.69 6.66 -1.19
CA MET A 103 4.63 8.09 -1.51
C MET A 103 5.92 8.81 -1.09
N LEU A 104 6.54 8.40 0.03
CA LEU A 104 7.69 9.08 0.62
C LEU A 104 9.05 8.61 0.06
N LEU A 105 9.20 7.31 -0.21
CA LEU A 105 10.49 6.68 -0.48
C LEU A 105 10.54 6.05 -1.88
N ASN A 106 11.70 6.13 -2.51
CA ASN A 106 12.08 5.27 -3.62
C ASN A 106 13.17 4.29 -3.18
N ARG A 107 13.53 3.34 -4.04
CA ARG A 107 14.47 2.25 -3.72
C ARG A 107 15.87 2.70 -3.30
N ASN A 108 16.28 3.94 -3.57
CA ASN A 108 17.55 4.46 -3.06
C ASN A 108 17.54 4.57 -1.53
N ALA A 109 16.38 4.81 -0.92
CA ALA A 109 16.24 4.78 0.54
C ALA A 109 16.70 3.43 1.11
N LEU A 110 16.36 2.34 0.43
CA LEU A 110 16.71 0.98 0.84
C LEU A 110 18.21 0.67 0.67
N LEU A 111 18.89 1.22 -0.35
CA LEU A 111 20.18 0.68 -0.82
C LEU A 111 21.38 1.65 -0.75
N VAL A 112 21.18 2.97 -0.80
CA VAL A 112 22.29 3.94 -0.87
C VAL A 112 22.95 4.11 0.49
N GLY A 113 24.29 3.98 0.54
CA GLY A 113 25.06 4.11 1.78
C GLY A 113 24.96 2.89 2.71
N GLY A 114 24.40 1.79 2.22
CA GLY A 114 24.16 0.57 2.98
C GLY A 114 22.70 0.12 2.90
N ILE A 115 22.50 -1.19 3.06
CA ILE A 115 21.17 -1.79 3.13
C ILE A 115 20.46 -1.29 4.40
N LYS A 116 19.21 -0.84 4.26
CA LYS A 116 18.36 -0.37 5.37
C LYS A 116 17.14 -1.28 5.50
N PRO A 117 17.22 -2.39 6.25
CA PRO A 117 16.16 -3.38 6.32
C PRO A 117 14.81 -2.82 6.79
N HIS A 118 14.80 -1.77 7.61
CA HIS A 118 13.58 -1.07 8.03
C HIS A 118 12.78 -0.45 6.89
N PHE A 119 13.37 -0.26 5.70
CA PHE A 119 12.67 0.20 4.50
C PHE A 119 12.34 -0.94 3.52
N TYR A 120 12.62 -2.18 3.89
CA TYR A 120 12.23 -3.35 3.10
C TYR A 120 10.76 -3.73 3.41
N CYS A 121 9.92 -3.70 2.38
CA CYS A 121 8.54 -4.16 2.37
C CYS A 121 8.22 -4.83 1.03
N LEU A 122 7.04 -5.44 0.93
CA LEU A 122 6.51 -6.02 -0.31
C LEU A 122 5.15 -5.37 -0.63
N PRO A 123 4.92 -4.87 -1.85
CA PRO A 123 5.87 -4.82 -2.97
C PRO A 123 7.07 -3.93 -2.65
N ILE A 124 8.23 -4.23 -3.23
CA ILE A 124 9.48 -3.51 -2.92
C ILE A 124 9.40 -2.04 -3.37
N LEU A 125 10.06 -1.13 -2.64
CA LEU A 125 10.27 0.25 -3.10
C LEU A 125 10.81 0.26 -4.53
N LYS A 126 10.28 1.11 -5.39
CA LYS A 126 10.60 1.16 -6.82
C LYS A 126 11.45 2.38 -7.19
N ARG A 127 11.77 2.57 -8.47
CA ARG A 127 12.49 3.76 -8.99
C ARG A 127 11.68 5.04 -8.74
N GLU A 128 12.36 6.19 -8.75
CA GLU A 128 11.72 7.49 -8.45
C GLU A 128 10.55 7.82 -9.39
N GLU A 129 10.63 7.47 -10.67
CA GLU A 129 9.53 7.67 -11.62
C GLU A 129 8.22 6.98 -11.19
N HIS A 130 8.33 5.87 -10.47
CA HIS A 130 7.18 5.15 -9.95
C HIS A 130 6.63 5.85 -8.70
N ARG A 131 7.49 6.28 -7.77
CA ARG A 131 7.08 7.05 -6.60
C ARG A 131 6.34 8.33 -7.00
N LEU A 132 6.87 9.06 -7.99
CA LEU A 132 6.22 10.27 -8.53
C LEU A 132 4.83 9.97 -9.11
N ALA A 133 4.70 8.90 -9.89
CA ALA A 133 3.40 8.49 -10.44
C ALA A 133 2.39 8.06 -9.36
N ILE A 134 2.86 7.40 -8.29
CA ILE A 134 2.02 7.07 -7.14
C ILE A 134 1.53 8.35 -6.43
N VAL A 135 2.42 9.31 -6.20
CA VAL A 135 2.06 10.60 -5.58
C VAL A 135 1.07 11.38 -6.45
N GLU A 136 1.32 11.46 -7.76
CA GLU A 136 0.42 12.12 -8.71
C GLU A 136 -0.98 11.48 -8.69
N ALA A 137 -1.05 10.14 -8.76
CA ALA A 137 -2.33 9.43 -8.72
C ALA A 137 -3.08 9.63 -7.39
N ALA A 138 -2.39 9.49 -6.26
CA ALA A 138 -3.00 9.65 -4.93
C ALA A 138 -3.48 11.09 -4.66
N THR A 139 -2.75 12.10 -5.15
CA THR A 139 -3.08 13.52 -4.95
C THR A 139 -3.97 14.11 -6.05
N SER A 140 -4.32 13.33 -7.08
CA SER A 140 -5.18 13.77 -8.20
C SER A 140 -6.63 14.10 -7.82
N GLY A 141 -7.11 13.60 -6.68
CA GLY A 141 -8.53 13.64 -6.30
C GLY A 141 -9.38 12.56 -6.96
N HIS A 142 -8.77 11.64 -7.72
CA HIS A 142 -9.48 10.56 -8.38
C HIS A 142 -10.07 9.55 -7.35
N PRO A 143 -11.36 9.18 -7.45
CA PRO A 143 -12.09 8.49 -6.38
C PRO A 143 -11.67 7.03 -6.17
N ARG A 144 -10.87 6.46 -7.09
CA ARG A 144 -10.40 5.07 -7.03
C ARG A 144 -9.02 4.91 -6.37
N PHE A 145 -8.45 5.99 -5.80
CA PHE A 145 -7.27 5.93 -4.96
C PHE A 145 -7.63 6.34 -3.53
N PHE A 146 -7.23 5.52 -2.57
CA PHE A 146 -7.51 5.78 -1.15
C PHE A 146 -6.41 5.27 -0.24
N LEU A 147 -6.45 5.75 1.00
CA LEU A 147 -5.49 5.42 2.04
C LEU A 147 -5.52 3.92 2.38
N GLY A 148 -4.35 3.28 2.31
CA GLY A 148 -4.10 1.97 2.90
C GLY A 148 -2.67 1.94 3.41
N THR A 149 -2.47 1.85 4.73
CA THR A 149 -1.14 2.06 5.32
C THR A 149 -0.17 0.93 5.06
N ASP A 150 -0.71 -0.29 4.91
CA ASP A 150 0.04 -1.55 4.97
C ASP A 150 1.03 -1.56 6.14
N SER A 151 0.60 -1.03 7.29
CA SER A 151 1.45 -0.96 8.47
C SER A 151 1.71 -2.37 9.00
N ALA A 152 2.94 -2.85 8.82
CA ALA A 152 3.36 -4.20 9.13
C ALA A 152 4.54 -4.15 10.13
N PRO A 153 4.25 -4.09 11.46
CA PRO A 153 5.29 -4.06 12.47
C PRO A 153 5.99 -5.40 12.60
N HIS A 154 7.31 -5.34 12.71
CA HIS A 154 8.16 -6.46 13.13
C HIS A 154 9.09 -5.96 14.23
N ALA A 155 9.41 -6.83 15.19
CA ALA A 155 10.47 -6.57 16.15
C ALA A 155 11.77 -6.20 15.43
N ASP A 156 12.54 -5.28 16.00
CA ASP A 156 13.76 -4.74 15.39
C ASP A 156 14.76 -5.84 15.02
N GLN A 157 14.94 -6.82 15.91
CA GLN A 157 15.77 -8.00 15.68
C GLN A 157 15.35 -8.82 14.44
N ASN A 158 14.05 -8.89 14.14
CA ASN A 158 13.54 -9.62 12.97
C ASN A 158 13.76 -8.83 11.67
N LYS A 159 13.90 -7.50 11.74
CA LYS A 159 14.31 -6.66 10.62
C LYS A 159 15.83 -6.75 10.39
N LEU A 160 16.62 -6.85 11.45
CA LEU A 160 18.09 -6.85 11.43
C LEU A 160 18.70 -8.27 11.46
N SER A 161 18.03 -9.24 10.84
CA SER A 161 18.51 -10.63 10.76
C SER A 161 19.16 -10.95 9.41
N ALA A 162 19.72 -12.16 9.27
CA ALA A 162 20.24 -12.65 7.98
C ALA A 162 19.14 -12.74 6.88
N CYS A 163 17.87 -12.80 7.28
CA CYS A 163 16.71 -12.80 6.39
C CYS A 163 15.64 -11.85 6.96
N GLY A 164 15.93 -10.54 6.90
CA GLY A 164 15.09 -9.51 7.50
C GLY A 164 13.65 -9.54 6.97
N CYS A 165 12.66 -9.48 7.87
CA CYS A 165 11.24 -9.53 7.47
C CYS A 165 10.84 -8.32 6.61
N ALA A 166 9.98 -8.55 5.61
CA ALA A 166 9.36 -7.49 4.82
C ALA A 166 8.22 -6.84 5.61
N GLY A 167 8.23 -5.52 5.75
CA GLY A 167 7.16 -4.79 6.44
C GLY A 167 7.67 -3.48 7.03
N ILE A 168 6.84 -2.44 6.96
CA ILE A 168 7.15 -1.10 7.48
C ILE A 168 6.08 -0.71 8.48
N TYR A 169 6.48 -0.30 9.68
CA TYR A 169 5.55 0.14 10.71
C TYR A 169 5.19 1.62 10.52
N SER A 170 4.06 1.90 9.88
CA SER A 170 3.65 3.26 9.53
C SER A 170 2.46 3.79 10.33
N ALA A 171 1.72 2.92 11.03
CA ALA A 171 0.45 3.28 11.67
C ALA A 171 0.47 4.55 12.54
N PRO A 172 1.47 4.79 13.44
CA PRO A 172 1.46 5.97 14.30
C PRO A 172 1.65 7.30 13.56
N LEU A 173 2.13 7.24 12.31
CA LEU A 173 2.63 8.39 11.55
C LEU A 173 1.97 8.54 10.19
N ALA A 174 1.06 7.63 9.83
CA ALA A 174 0.45 7.58 8.51
C ALA A 174 -0.22 8.91 8.15
N LEU A 175 -1.14 9.40 8.98
CA LEU A 175 -1.86 10.66 8.71
C LEU A 175 -0.92 11.88 8.61
N PRO A 176 0.02 12.11 9.55
CA PRO A 176 1.07 13.11 9.40
C PRO A 176 1.84 13.05 8.08
N ILE A 177 2.29 11.86 7.67
CA ILE A 177 3.09 11.66 6.46
C ILE A 177 2.26 11.95 5.22
N TYR A 178 1.03 11.43 5.13
CA TYR A 178 0.16 11.74 3.99
C TYR A 178 -0.14 13.23 3.92
N ALA A 179 -0.52 13.87 5.03
CA ALA A 179 -0.79 15.31 5.05
C ALA A 179 0.40 16.12 4.54
N GLN A 180 1.62 15.77 4.97
CA GLN A 180 2.84 16.39 4.46
C GLN A 180 3.02 16.19 2.95
N VAL A 181 2.84 14.97 2.43
CA VAL A 181 2.99 14.73 0.98
C VAL A 181 1.91 15.46 0.18
N PHE A 182 0.66 15.50 0.66
CA PHE A 182 -0.42 16.24 0.01
C PHE A 182 -0.16 17.76 0.04
N GLU A 183 0.34 18.32 1.16
CA GLU A 183 0.75 19.73 1.25
C GLU A 183 1.90 20.04 0.27
N GLU A 184 2.93 19.20 0.23
CA GLU A 184 4.09 19.36 -0.67
C GLU A 184 3.71 19.33 -2.17
N ASN A 185 2.56 18.72 -2.50
CA ASN A 185 2.03 18.67 -3.87
C ASN A 185 0.86 19.65 -4.10
N GLY A 186 0.62 20.59 -3.18
CA GLY A 186 -0.43 21.60 -3.32
C GLY A 186 -1.85 21.02 -3.38
N ALA A 187 -2.07 19.86 -2.76
CA ALA A 187 -3.29 19.07 -2.87
C ALA A 187 -3.95 18.79 -1.51
N LEU A 188 -3.62 19.56 -0.47
CA LEU A 188 -4.12 19.32 0.90
C LEU A 188 -5.66 19.33 0.99
N ASP A 189 -6.33 20.10 0.14
CA ASP A 189 -7.79 20.14 -0.04
C ASP A 189 -8.39 18.79 -0.49
N ARG A 190 -7.59 17.92 -1.12
CA ARG A 190 -8.00 16.58 -1.59
C ARG A 190 -7.70 15.48 -0.59
N PHE A 191 -7.00 15.79 0.50
CA PHE A 191 -6.55 14.79 1.46
C PHE A 191 -7.72 14.08 2.15
N GLU A 192 -8.79 14.80 2.52
CA GLU A 192 -9.99 14.19 3.12
C GLU A 192 -10.58 13.12 2.19
N GLY A 193 -10.68 13.43 0.89
CA GLY A 193 -11.18 12.52 -0.14
C GLY A 193 -10.42 11.19 -0.13
N PHE A 194 -9.09 11.28 -0.23
CA PHE A 194 -8.19 10.12 -0.20
C PHE A 194 -8.26 9.35 1.14
N ALA A 195 -8.27 10.05 2.27
CA ALA A 195 -8.14 9.45 3.59
C ALA A 195 -9.44 8.89 4.17
N SER A 196 -10.60 9.40 3.76
CA SER A 196 -11.86 9.13 4.47
C SER A 196 -13.10 8.92 3.58
N VAL A 197 -13.08 9.38 2.32
CA VAL A 197 -14.27 9.34 1.44
C VAL A 197 -14.18 8.22 0.41
N ASN A 198 -13.10 8.21 -0.36
CA ASN A 198 -12.91 7.36 -1.54
C ASN A 198 -13.01 5.87 -1.18
N GLY A 199 -12.32 5.45 -0.11
CA GLY A 199 -12.38 4.09 0.39
C GLY A 199 -13.79 3.70 0.84
N ALA A 200 -14.43 4.51 1.68
CA ALA A 200 -15.79 4.25 2.17
C ALA A 200 -16.79 4.08 1.00
N ALA A 201 -16.72 4.98 0.01
CA ALA A 201 -17.54 4.92 -1.19
C ALA A 201 -17.30 3.64 -2.01
N PHE A 202 -16.03 3.24 -2.22
CA PHE A 202 -15.72 2.04 -3.01
C PHE A 202 -16.19 0.75 -2.32
N TYR A 203 -15.98 0.66 -1.00
CA TYR A 203 -16.41 -0.45 -0.16
C TYR A 203 -17.93 -0.48 0.08
N GLY A 204 -18.65 0.61 -0.21
CA GLY A 204 -20.09 0.71 0.02
C GLY A 204 -20.45 0.81 1.51
N VAL A 205 -19.57 1.41 2.32
CA VAL A 205 -19.80 1.61 3.76
C VAL A 205 -20.05 3.09 4.07
N PRO A 206 -20.79 3.42 5.14
CA PRO A 206 -21.01 4.80 5.55
C PRO A 206 -19.70 5.54 5.86
N ARG A 207 -19.68 6.85 5.62
CA ARG A 207 -18.58 7.72 6.06
C ARG A 207 -18.54 7.79 7.57
N ASN A 208 -17.34 7.89 8.14
CA ASN A 208 -17.18 8.22 9.55
C ASN A 208 -17.69 9.65 9.81
N GLU A 209 -18.43 9.82 10.90
CA GLU A 209 -18.91 11.14 11.35
C GLU A 209 -17.92 11.84 12.29
N ARG A 210 -16.93 11.08 12.81
CA ARG A 210 -15.89 11.63 13.67
C ARG A 210 -14.89 12.44 12.85
N VAL A 211 -14.49 13.57 13.41
CA VAL A 211 -13.47 14.44 12.87
C VAL A 211 -12.17 14.26 13.65
N VAL A 212 -11.06 14.22 12.94
CA VAL A 212 -9.72 14.32 13.53
C VAL A 212 -9.05 15.59 13.02
N GLU A 213 -8.23 16.22 13.86
CA GLU A 213 -7.51 17.44 13.51
C GLU A 213 -6.02 17.13 13.40
N LEU A 214 -5.40 17.57 12.30
CA LEU A 214 -3.95 17.58 12.13
C LEU A 214 -3.48 19.02 12.33
N VAL A 215 -2.55 19.21 13.25
CA VAL A 215 -1.93 20.52 13.50
C VAL A 215 -0.59 20.60 12.79
N ARG A 216 -0.30 21.76 12.21
CA ARG A 216 0.98 22.05 11.58
C ARG A 216 1.99 22.47 12.66
N GLU A 217 2.64 21.48 13.25
CA GLU A 217 3.64 21.62 14.31
C GLU A 217 4.86 20.78 13.95
N ASP A 218 6.03 21.39 13.99
CA ASP A 218 7.29 20.70 13.77
C ASP A 218 7.62 19.79 14.96
N TRP A 219 7.79 18.49 14.71
CA TRP A 219 8.16 17.54 15.76
C TRP A 219 9.09 16.46 15.22
N ARG A 220 9.79 15.79 16.13
CA ARG A 220 10.69 14.68 15.78
C ARG A 220 10.03 13.35 16.12
N VAL A 221 10.02 12.46 15.14
CA VAL A 221 9.50 11.11 15.30
C VAL A 221 10.41 10.31 16.27
N PRO A 222 9.84 9.61 17.27
CA PRO A 222 10.61 8.70 18.12
C PRO A 222 11.43 7.70 17.32
N ALA A 223 12.63 7.37 17.81
CA ALA A 223 13.50 6.41 17.14
C ALA A 223 12.89 4.99 17.10
N ASN A 224 12.10 4.64 18.12
CA ASN A 224 11.40 3.37 18.23
C ASN A 224 10.18 3.50 19.15
N TYR A 225 9.35 2.46 19.16
CA TYR A 225 8.25 2.26 20.10
C TYR A 225 8.39 0.89 20.78
N LYS A 226 7.81 0.74 21.98
CA LYS A 226 7.73 -0.55 22.67
C LYS A 226 6.87 -1.54 21.87
N PHE A 227 7.33 -2.79 21.75
CA PHE A 227 6.65 -3.87 21.03
C PHE A 227 6.77 -5.18 21.80
N GLY A 228 5.87 -5.40 22.78
CA GLY A 228 6.01 -6.49 23.74
C GLY A 228 7.26 -6.30 24.60
N ASP A 229 8.13 -7.31 24.61
CA ASP A 229 9.45 -7.27 25.24
C ASP A 229 10.55 -6.73 24.30
N ASP A 230 10.20 -6.46 23.03
CA ASP A 230 11.07 -5.91 21.99
C ASP A 230 10.76 -4.42 21.71
N VAL A 231 11.45 -3.87 20.71
CA VAL A 231 11.14 -2.57 20.11
C VAL A 231 10.76 -2.71 18.63
N VAL A 232 10.00 -1.75 18.12
CA VAL A 232 9.68 -1.59 16.69
C VAL A 232 10.13 -0.22 16.22
N VAL A 233 10.77 -0.17 15.04
CA VAL A 233 11.23 1.07 14.42
C VAL A 233 10.16 1.56 13.44
N PRO A 234 9.58 2.76 13.63
CA PRO A 234 8.55 3.28 12.75
C PRO A 234 9.10 3.84 11.43
N LEU A 235 8.23 3.96 10.43
CA LEU A 235 8.48 4.74 9.22
C LEU A 235 8.86 6.17 9.60
N GLY A 236 10.06 6.60 9.21
CA GLY A 236 10.51 7.95 9.51
C GLY A 236 11.02 8.14 10.94
N ALA A 237 11.44 7.07 11.63
CA ALA A 237 12.21 7.16 12.86
C ALA A 237 13.30 8.24 12.79
N GLY A 238 13.27 9.18 13.74
CA GLY A 238 14.21 10.30 13.79
C GLY A 238 14.00 11.41 12.76
N LEU A 239 13.06 11.28 11.82
CA LEU A 239 12.72 12.36 10.90
C LEU A 239 11.97 13.49 11.61
N LYS A 240 12.08 14.70 11.04
CA LYS A 240 11.27 15.85 11.42
C LYS A 240 10.02 15.86 10.54
N LEU A 241 8.84 15.82 11.15
CA LEU A 241 7.56 15.93 10.45
C LEU A 241 6.93 17.30 10.75
N ARG A 242 6.16 17.81 9.79
CA ARG A 242 5.50 19.13 9.86
C ARG A 242 4.05 19.08 10.34
N TRP A 243 3.47 17.89 10.36
CA TRP A 243 2.09 17.65 10.75
C TRP A 243 2.04 16.68 11.91
N ARG A 244 1.12 16.90 12.84
CA ARG A 244 0.90 16.04 14.01
C ARG A 244 -0.59 15.84 14.23
N LEU A 245 -1.01 14.63 14.57
CA LEU A 245 -2.38 14.40 14.99
C LEU A 245 -2.61 15.08 16.34
N ARG A 246 -3.65 15.91 16.46
CA ARG A 246 -4.03 16.52 17.73
C ARG A 246 -4.60 15.42 18.64
N THR A 247 -3.85 15.10 19.70
CA THR A 247 -4.23 14.14 20.74
C THR A 247 -5.06 14.79 21.83
#